data_AF-A0A2D6CXM8-F1
#
_entry.id   AF-A0A2D6CXM8-F1
#
_cell.length_a   1.000
_cell.length_b   1.000
_cell.length_c   1.000
_cell.angle_alpha   90.00
_cell.angle_beta   90.00
_cell.angle_gamma   90.00
#
_symmetry.space_group_name_H-M   'P 1'
#
loop_
_entity.id
_entity.type
_entity.pdbx_description
1 polymer ?
#
loop_
_entity_poly.entity_id
_entity_poly.type
_entity_poly.pdbx_seq_one_letter_code
_entity_poly.pdbx_strand_id
1 'polypeptide(L)'
;MSINEWEEGEIVIPSKEFVDVRRTVVRAHNATEEKSLELARRIHADLLEFTKRQRNVEWSRALWSMFDEQARTTRRVARNHSNDDVLYRATRLVEQGFREQGRPLSPQKKWLDLLPLAATEIDLGEVSVRFDATTRTVGWKVMENNHAVERARKHPVGKALFSRLKRVKWTRGSGGIIVGNDEYNCDSRDSGGGGNYISGSYGPIGQSEAGYLSA
;
A
#
# COMPACT_ATOMS: atom_id res chain seq x y z
N MET A 1 -14.81 9.34 -12.89
CA MET A 1 -14.85 8.21 -13.82
C MET A 1 -14.15 7.04 -13.16
N SER A 2 -14.68 5.83 -13.31
CA SER A 2 -13.95 4.61 -12.94
C SER A 2 -12.84 4.34 -13.96
N ILE A 3 -11.72 3.81 -13.48
CA ILE A 3 -10.59 3.37 -14.30
C ILE A 3 -10.10 2.08 -13.65
N ASN A 4 -10.49 0.91 -14.18
CA ASN A 4 -9.94 -0.35 -13.70
C ASN A 4 -8.53 -0.53 -14.27
N GLU A 5 -7.54 -0.62 -13.40
CA GLU A 5 -6.12 -0.69 -13.77
C GLU A 5 -5.40 -1.76 -12.94
N TRP A 6 -4.38 -2.39 -13.52
CA TRP A 6 -3.49 -3.34 -12.85
C TRP A 6 -2.04 -3.15 -13.27
N GLU A 7 -1.10 -3.62 -12.44
CA GLU A 7 0.33 -3.63 -12.74
C GLU A 7 0.99 -4.90 -12.21
N GLU A 8 1.91 -5.48 -12.98
CA GLU A 8 2.73 -6.61 -12.55
C GLU A 8 4.12 -6.52 -13.16
N GLY A 9 5.14 -6.92 -12.41
CA GLY A 9 6.49 -7.02 -12.95
C GLY A 9 7.50 -7.56 -11.96
N GLU A 10 8.63 -7.98 -12.51
CA GLU A 10 9.76 -8.52 -11.76
C GLU A 10 11.02 -7.74 -12.11
N ILE A 11 11.81 -7.43 -11.07
CA ILE A 11 13.03 -6.64 -11.21
C ILE A 11 14.16 -7.35 -10.50
N VAL A 12 15.15 -7.79 -11.27
CA VAL A 12 16.39 -8.38 -10.73
C VAL A 12 17.28 -7.27 -10.18
N ILE A 13 17.55 -7.29 -8.89
CA ILE A 13 18.35 -6.26 -8.21
C ILE A 13 19.82 -6.72 -8.11
N PRO A 14 20.80 -5.82 -8.33
CA PRO A 14 22.20 -6.12 -8.05
C PRO A 14 22.42 -6.63 -6.61
N SER A 15 23.29 -7.63 -6.42
CA SER A 15 23.50 -8.27 -5.09
C SER A 15 23.76 -7.27 -3.96
N LYS A 16 24.57 -6.23 -4.23
CA LYS A 16 24.96 -5.24 -3.22
C LYS A 16 23.80 -4.35 -2.78
N GLU A 17 22.74 -4.25 -3.58
CA GLU A 17 21.61 -3.35 -3.33
C GLU A 17 20.37 -4.08 -2.81
N PHE A 18 20.22 -5.39 -3.08
CA PHE A 18 19.00 -6.16 -2.78
C PHE A 18 18.57 -6.08 -1.30
N VAL A 19 19.53 -6.29 -0.37
CA VAL A 19 19.23 -6.25 1.08
C VAL A 19 18.72 -4.87 1.50
N ASP A 20 19.28 -3.81 0.94
CA ASP A 20 18.88 -2.43 1.27
C ASP A 20 17.56 -2.05 0.63
N VAL A 21 17.26 -2.55 -0.57
CA VAL A 21 15.93 -2.42 -1.20
C VAL A 21 14.88 -3.03 -0.28
N ARG A 22 15.03 -4.32 0.08
CA ARG A 22 14.10 -5.01 0.97
C ARG A 22 13.92 -4.30 2.31
N ARG A 23 15.03 -3.95 2.98
CA ARG A 23 14.98 -3.24 4.27
C ARG A 23 14.26 -1.90 4.18
N THR A 24 14.45 -1.15 3.11
CA THR A 24 13.79 0.16 2.91
C THR A 24 12.28 -0.02 2.83
N VAL A 25 11.81 -1.00 2.07
CA VAL A 25 10.39 -1.27 1.88
C VAL A 25 9.74 -1.80 3.16
N VAL A 26 10.37 -2.78 3.82
CA VAL A 26 9.86 -3.32 5.10
C VAL A 26 9.82 -2.26 6.20
N ARG A 27 10.82 -1.37 6.28
CA ARG A 27 10.81 -0.26 7.23
C ARG A 27 9.66 0.71 6.96
N ALA A 28 9.33 0.98 5.69
CA ALA A 28 8.21 1.83 5.34
C ALA A 28 6.85 1.22 5.75
N HIS A 29 6.70 -0.10 5.61
CA HIS A 29 5.54 -0.84 6.13
C HIS A 29 5.43 -0.71 7.65
N ASN A 30 6.49 -1.09 8.37
CA ASN A 30 6.49 -1.05 9.84
C ASN A 30 6.27 0.38 10.38
N ALA A 31 6.83 1.40 9.74
CA ALA A 31 6.59 2.80 10.11
C ALA A 31 5.13 3.23 9.87
N THR A 32 4.45 2.63 8.88
CA THR A 32 3.01 2.88 8.63
C THR A 32 2.16 2.22 9.71
N GLU A 33 2.46 0.97 10.08
CA GLU A 33 1.82 0.27 11.21
C GLU A 33 1.96 1.04 12.53
N GLU A 34 3.15 1.58 12.81
CA GLU A 34 3.39 2.38 14.02
C GLU A 34 2.58 3.69 14.04
N LYS A 35 2.48 4.39 12.90
CA LYS A 35 1.62 5.57 12.76
C LYS A 35 0.14 5.22 12.96
N SER A 36 -0.29 4.09 12.42
CA SER A 36 -1.66 3.59 12.60
C SER A 36 -1.95 3.32 14.07
N LEU A 37 -0.99 2.78 14.84
CA LEU A 37 -1.15 2.59 16.29
C LEU A 37 -1.32 3.93 17.03
N GLU A 38 -0.49 4.91 16.69
CA GLU A 38 -0.55 6.24 17.30
C GLU A 38 -1.93 6.89 17.05
N LEU A 39 -2.40 6.83 15.81
CA LEU A 39 -3.72 7.33 15.45
C LEU A 39 -4.84 6.53 16.12
N ALA A 40 -4.74 5.20 16.17
CA ALA A 40 -5.72 4.34 16.84
C ALA A 40 -5.88 4.71 18.31
N ARG A 41 -4.79 5.03 19.01
CA ARG A 41 -4.83 5.46 20.41
C ARG A 41 -5.55 6.80 20.59
N ARG A 42 -5.38 7.73 19.64
CA ARG A 42 -6.14 9.00 19.64
C ARG A 42 -7.63 8.75 19.41
N ILE A 43 -7.98 7.97 18.38
CA ILE A 43 -9.37 7.58 18.08
C ILE A 43 -10.00 6.89 19.29
N HIS A 44 -9.27 5.99 19.96
CA HIS A 44 -9.74 5.31 21.18
C HIS A 44 -10.03 6.29 22.32
N ALA A 45 -9.12 7.24 22.58
CA ALA A 45 -9.32 8.26 23.61
C ALA A 45 -10.51 9.17 23.29
N ASP A 46 -10.64 9.63 22.04
CA ASP A 46 -11.75 10.46 21.57
C ASP A 46 -13.09 9.71 21.72
N LEU A 47 -13.12 8.42 21.37
CA LEU A 47 -14.31 7.57 21.52
C LEU A 47 -14.74 7.43 22.98
N LEU A 48 -13.79 7.26 23.90
CA LEU A 48 -14.09 7.18 25.33
C LEU A 48 -14.68 8.49 25.87
N GLU A 49 -14.17 9.64 25.43
CA GLU A 49 -14.73 10.94 25.85
C GLU A 49 -16.11 11.19 25.22
N PHE A 50 -16.28 10.84 23.93
CA PHE A 50 -17.56 10.95 23.20
C PHE A 50 -18.70 10.18 23.87
N THR A 51 -18.38 9.04 24.50
CA THR A 51 -19.36 8.12 25.09
C THR A 51 -19.53 8.26 26.59
N LYS A 52 -18.72 9.09 27.26
CA LYS A 52 -18.64 9.24 28.73
C LYS A 52 -19.97 9.53 29.44
N ARG A 53 -20.94 10.13 28.75
CA ARG A 53 -22.27 10.48 29.31
C ARG A 53 -23.40 9.61 28.79
N GLN A 54 -23.08 8.63 27.94
CA GLN A 54 -24.06 7.73 27.34
C GLN A 54 -24.20 6.46 28.19
N ARG A 55 -25.41 5.92 28.29
CA ARG A 55 -25.69 4.61 28.92
C ARG A 55 -25.96 3.59 27.82
N ASN A 56 -25.63 2.32 28.07
CA ASN A 56 -25.84 1.21 27.12
C ASN A 56 -25.27 1.51 25.72
N VAL A 57 -23.98 1.85 25.68
CA VAL A 57 -23.31 2.30 24.46
C VAL A 57 -23.08 1.14 23.51
N GLU A 58 -23.65 1.25 22.31
CA GLU A 58 -23.29 0.42 21.16
C GLU A 58 -22.00 0.95 20.53
N TRP A 59 -20.85 0.39 20.96
CA TRP A 59 -19.51 0.93 20.66
C TRP A 59 -19.21 1.09 19.18
N SER A 60 -19.58 0.11 18.35
CA SER A 60 -19.40 0.21 16.90
C SER A 60 -20.17 1.39 16.32
N ARG A 61 -21.43 1.57 16.74
CA ARG A 61 -22.27 2.70 16.30
C ARG A 61 -21.73 4.03 16.80
N ALA A 62 -21.22 4.08 18.03
CA ALA A 62 -20.61 5.27 18.61
C ALA A 62 -19.33 5.68 17.84
N LEU A 63 -18.48 4.72 17.46
CA LEU A 63 -17.29 4.96 16.64
C LEU A 63 -17.64 5.59 15.30
N TRP A 64 -18.60 5.02 14.57
CA TRP A 64 -19.04 5.57 13.28
C TRP A 64 -19.72 6.94 13.42
N SER A 65 -20.51 7.14 14.48
CA SER A 65 -21.15 8.45 14.76
C SER A 65 -20.11 9.53 15.04
N MET A 66 -19.03 9.19 15.76
CA MET A 66 -17.92 10.10 16.02
C MET A 66 -17.23 10.51 14.71
N PHE A 67 -16.98 9.57 13.79
CA PHE A 67 -16.41 9.89 12.49
C PHE A 67 -17.34 10.74 11.63
N ASP A 68 -18.65 10.48 11.63
CA ASP A 68 -19.64 11.28 10.91
C ASP A 68 -19.68 12.72 11.44
N GLU A 69 -19.61 12.91 12.76
CA GLU A 69 -19.59 14.23 13.40
C GLU A 69 -18.30 14.99 13.08
N GLN A 70 -17.15 14.30 13.14
CA GLN A 70 -15.86 14.85 12.72
C GLN A 70 -15.87 15.21 11.23
N ALA A 71 -16.42 14.38 10.34
CA ALA A 71 -16.49 14.68 8.91
C ALA A 71 -17.35 15.92 8.61
N ARG A 72 -18.43 16.13 9.37
CA ARG A 72 -19.30 17.32 9.25
C ARG A 72 -18.60 18.59 9.71
N THR A 73 -17.87 18.54 10.81
CA THR A 73 -17.12 19.68 11.37
C THR A 73 -15.86 20.00 10.57
N THR A 74 -15.22 18.98 10.00
CA THR A 74 -13.87 19.05 9.42
C THR A 74 -13.88 19.10 7.89
N ARG A 75 -14.97 19.57 7.25
CA ARG A 75 -15.14 19.74 5.77
C ARG A 75 -13.99 20.49 5.02
N ARG A 76 -12.91 20.87 5.70
CA ARG A 76 -11.73 21.58 5.18
C ARG A 76 -10.39 20.83 5.24
N VAL A 77 -10.25 19.71 5.96
CA VAL A 77 -8.93 19.03 6.01
C VAL A 77 -8.79 18.15 4.78
N ALA A 78 -7.96 18.63 3.86
CA ALA A 78 -7.73 18.10 2.52
C ALA A 78 -7.60 16.57 2.48
N ARG A 79 -8.17 15.98 1.41
CA ARG A 79 -8.05 14.57 0.98
C ARG A 79 -6.60 14.20 0.67
N ASN A 80 -5.76 14.12 1.70
CA ASN A 80 -4.46 13.48 1.60
C ASN A 80 -4.65 11.97 1.69
N HIS A 81 -4.79 11.33 0.53
CA HIS A 81 -4.99 9.88 0.39
C HIS A 81 -3.93 9.05 1.14
N SER A 82 -2.73 9.59 1.40
CA SER A 82 -1.71 8.90 2.22
C SER A 82 -2.11 8.71 3.69
N ASN A 83 -3.13 9.43 4.17
CA ASN A 83 -3.68 9.24 5.51
C ASN A 83 -4.82 8.22 5.52
N ASP A 84 -5.40 7.87 4.37
CA ASP A 84 -6.57 6.99 4.32
C ASP A 84 -6.20 5.57 4.75
N ASP A 85 -5.04 5.06 4.35
CA ASP A 85 -4.55 3.73 4.77
C ASP A 85 -4.25 3.67 6.27
N VAL A 86 -3.59 4.73 6.79
CA VAL A 86 -3.28 4.85 8.23
C VAL A 86 -4.56 4.96 9.04
N LEU A 87 -5.55 5.73 8.57
CA LEU A 87 -6.85 5.87 9.22
C LEU A 87 -7.66 4.58 9.17
N TYR A 88 -7.72 3.92 8.01
CA TYR A 88 -8.39 2.64 7.84
C TYR A 88 -7.79 1.61 8.79
N ARG A 89 -6.46 1.45 8.78
CA ARG A 89 -5.76 0.54 9.68
C ARG A 89 -5.96 0.91 11.15
N ALA A 90 -5.86 2.18 11.51
CA ALA A 90 -6.10 2.66 12.87
C ALA A 90 -7.52 2.33 13.37
N THR A 91 -8.52 2.51 12.51
CA THR A 91 -9.91 2.16 12.80
C THR A 91 -10.05 0.66 13.04
N ARG A 92 -9.42 -0.17 12.21
CA ARG A 92 -9.40 -1.64 12.39
C ARG A 92 -8.75 -2.06 13.70
N LEU A 93 -7.68 -1.39 14.13
CA LEU A 93 -7.04 -1.65 15.43
C LEU A 93 -7.97 -1.32 16.60
N VAL A 94 -8.78 -0.27 16.50
CA VAL A 94 -9.79 0.07 17.52
C VAL A 94 -10.92 -0.97 17.53
N GLU A 95 -11.43 -1.34 16.35
CA GLU A 95 -12.47 -2.38 16.20
C GLU A 95 -12.03 -3.75 16.73
N GLN A 96 -10.75 -4.10 16.60
CA GLN A 96 -10.22 -5.36 17.12
C GLN A 96 -10.47 -5.49 18.64
N GLY A 97 -10.30 -4.39 19.39
CA GLY A 97 -10.64 -4.35 20.81
C GLY A 97 -12.11 -4.69 21.08
N PHE A 98 -13.02 -4.25 20.21
CA PHE A 98 -14.45 -4.52 20.34
C PHE A 98 -14.75 -6.01 20.12
N ARG A 99 -14.09 -6.64 19.16
CA ARG A 99 -14.28 -8.07 18.87
C ARG A 99 -13.79 -8.95 20.01
N GLU A 100 -12.70 -8.57 20.67
CA GLU A 100 -12.11 -9.35 21.75
C GLU A 100 -12.92 -9.27 23.07
N GLN A 101 -13.52 -8.11 23.40
CA GLN A 101 -14.15 -7.90 24.72
C GLN A 101 -15.53 -7.21 24.71
N GLY A 102 -16.11 -6.93 23.54
CA GLY A 102 -17.37 -6.19 23.42
C GLY A 102 -17.28 -4.72 23.83
N ARG A 103 -16.06 -4.19 24.02
CA ARG A 103 -15.79 -2.81 24.45
C ARG A 103 -14.47 -2.26 23.88
N PRO A 104 -14.28 -0.93 23.81
CA PRO A 104 -13.04 -0.30 23.36
C PRO A 104 -11.85 -0.63 24.26
N LEU A 105 -11.02 -1.57 23.83
CA LEU A 105 -9.70 -1.80 24.41
C LEU A 105 -8.68 -0.81 23.85
N SER A 106 -7.74 -0.39 24.70
CA SER A 106 -6.65 0.47 24.28
C SER A 106 -5.78 -0.24 23.24
N PRO A 107 -5.54 0.36 22.05
CA PRO A 107 -4.71 -0.26 21.01
C PRO A 107 -3.31 -0.66 21.47
N GLN A 108 -2.97 -1.93 21.24
CA GLN A 108 -1.73 -2.56 21.71
C GLN A 108 -0.74 -2.79 20.56
N LYS A 109 0.56 -2.71 20.88
CA LYS A 109 1.63 -3.00 19.89
C LYS A 109 1.57 -4.41 19.32
N LYS A 110 1.07 -5.38 20.09
CA LYS A 110 0.95 -6.79 19.67
C LYS A 110 -0.08 -7.01 18.55
N TRP A 111 -0.94 -6.02 18.29
CA TRP A 111 -1.93 -6.07 17.21
C TRP A 111 -1.37 -5.53 15.88
N LEU A 112 -0.14 -5.02 15.88
CA LEU A 112 0.52 -4.59 14.65
C LEU A 112 1.07 -5.77 13.88
N ASP A 113 0.92 -5.70 12.56
CA ASP A 113 1.45 -6.70 11.62
C ASP A 113 2.87 -6.31 11.21
N LEU A 114 3.75 -6.16 12.22
CA LEU A 114 5.14 -5.79 12.02
C LEU A 114 5.91 -6.95 11.37
N LEU A 115 6.66 -6.62 10.32
CA LEU A 115 7.42 -7.59 9.56
C LEU A 115 8.90 -7.56 9.95
N PRO A 116 9.58 -8.73 10.02
CA PRO A 116 11.02 -8.76 10.19
C PRO A 116 11.71 -8.15 8.95
N LEU A 117 12.89 -7.55 9.12
CA LEU A 117 13.65 -6.93 8.01
C LEU A 117 14.06 -7.91 6.88
N ALA A 118 13.93 -9.21 7.15
CA ALA A 118 14.17 -10.28 6.20
C ALA A 118 12.89 -10.82 5.53
N ALA A 119 11.72 -10.21 5.77
CA ALA A 119 10.45 -10.62 5.19
C ALA A 119 10.52 -10.78 3.68
N THR A 120 9.92 -11.85 3.17
CA THR A 120 9.92 -12.21 1.75
C THR A 120 8.71 -11.65 1.02
N GLU A 121 7.71 -11.15 1.74
CA GLU A 121 6.48 -10.63 1.17
C GLU A 121 5.88 -9.55 2.08
N ILE A 122 5.22 -8.58 1.45
CA ILE A 122 4.34 -7.61 2.08
C ILE A 122 3.05 -7.63 1.28
N ASP A 123 1.96 -8.05 1.91
CA ASP A 123 0.61 -8.03 1.34
C ASP A 123 -0.20 -6.90 1.97
N LEU A 124 -0.75 -6.03 1.12
CA LEU A 124 -1.56 -4.88 1.50
C LEU A 124 -2.98 -5.00 0.90
N GLY A 125 -3.39 -6.19 0.47
CA GLY A 125 -4.69 -6.48 -0.12
C GLY A 125 -4.73 -6.23 -1.63
N GLU A 126 -4.71 -4.96 -2.05
CA GLU A 126 -4.72 -4.61 -3.49
C GLU A 126 -3.33 -4.68 -4.13
N VAL A 127 -2.27 -4.60 -3.33
CA VAL A 127 -0.88 -4.61 -3.78
C VAL A 127 -0.05 -5.55 -2.93
N SER A 128 0.82 -6.31 -3.60
CA SER A 128 1.83 -7.15 -2.95
C SER A 128 3.23 -6.82 -3.47
N VAL A 129 4.20 -6.88 -2.56
CA VAL A 129 5.64 -6.77 -2.88
C VAL A 129 6.33 -8.03 -2.41
N ARG A 130 6.94 -8.77 -3.33
CA ARG A 130 7.64 -10.03 -3.05
C ARG A 130 9.15 -9.87 -3.23
N PHE A 131 9.93 -10.56 -2.40
CA PHE A 131 11.40 -10.55 -2.39
C PHE A 131 11.93 -11.98 -2.45
N ASP A 132 12.55 -12.36 -3.56
CA ASP A 132 13.27 -13.62 -3.69
C ASP A 132 14.78 -13.39 -3.54
N ALA A 133 15.36 -13.89 -2.46
CA ALA A 133 16.79 -13.75 -2.18
C ALA A 133 17.68 -14.62 -3.08
N THR A 134 17.14 -15.71 -3.64
CA THR A 134 17.87 -16.66 -4.50
C THR A 134 18.15 -16.02 -5.85
N THR A 135 17.12 -15.45 -6.47
CA THR A 135 17.21 -14.77 -7.76
C THR A 135 17.56 -13.29 -7.62
N ARG A 136 17.42 -12.72 -6.40
CA ARG A 136 17.52 -11.28 -6.09
C ARG A 136 16.43 -10.47 -6.79
N THR A 137 15.28 -11.09 -7.00
CA THR A 137 14.14 -10.49 -7.70
C THR A 137 13.21 -9.81 -6.72
N VAL A 138 12.75 -8.62 -7.09
CA VAL A 138 11.63 -7.93 -6.45
C VAL A 138 10.42 -8.03 -7.37
N GLY A 139 9.35 -8.65 -6.88
CA GLY A 139 8.06 -8.71 -7.56
C GLY A 139 7.16 -7.57 -7.09
N TRP A 140 6.51 -6.91 -8.05
CA TRP A 140 5.45 -5.92 -7.83
C TRP A 140 4.17 -6.46 -8.47
N LYS A 141 3.08 -6.52 -7.71
CA LYS A 141 1.78 -6.92 -8.25
C LYS A 141 0.68 -6.06 -7.64
N VAL A 142 -0.13 -5.46 -8.50
CA VAL A 142 -1.33 -4.71 -8.18
C VAL A 142 -2.49 -5.42 -8.85
N MET A 143 -3.49 -5.81 -8.05
CA MET A 143 -4.69 -6.45 -8.56
C MET A 143 -5.54 -5.46 -9.33
N GLU A 144 -6.26 -5.95 -10.34
CA GLU A 144 -7.18 -5.13 -11.13
C GLU A 144 -8.29 -4.55 -10.25
N ASN A 145 -8.29 -3.23 -10.09
CA ASN A 145 -9.38 -2.51 -9.44
C ASN A 145 -9.38 -1.03 -9.87
N ASN A 146 -10.47 -0.34 -9.56
CA ASN A 146 -10.65 1.07 -9.85
C ASN A 146 -9.57 1.92 -9.16
N HIS A 147 -8.71 2.63 -9.90
CA HIS A 147 -7.56 3.43 -9.41
C HIS A 147 -6.56 2.64 -8.53
N ALA A 148 -6.42 1.32 -8.75
CA ALA A 148 -5.58 0.46 -7.92
C ALA A 148 -4.10 0.81 -8.03
N VAL A 149 -3.61 1.05 -9.25
CA VAL A 149 -2.20 1.35 -9.52
C VAL A 149 -1.84 2.70 -8.93
N GLU A 150 -2.67 3.72 -9.12
CA GLU A 150 -2.46 5.04 -8.55
C GLU A 150 -2.36 4.96 -7.01
N ARG A 151 -3.29 4.24 -6.37
CA ARG A 151 -3.25 4.01 -4.90
C ARG A 151 -1.99 3.26 -4.49
N ALA A 152 -1.67 2.15 -5.14
CA ALA A 152 -0.49 1.34 -4.85
C ALA A 152 0.82 2.15 -4.97
N ARG A 153 0.95 2.97 -6.02
CA ARG A 153 2.11 3.86 -6.23
C ARG A 153 2.17 4.99 -5.20
N LYS A 154 1.02 5.47 -4.69
CA LYS A 154 0.94 6.50 -3.64
C LYS A 154 1.11 5.95 -2.22
N HIS A 155 0.87 4.65 -2.00
CA HIS A 155 1.04 3.99 -0.72
C HIS A 155 2.49 4.16 -0.20
N PRO A 156 2.73 4.35 1.12
CA PRO A 156 4.08 4.52 1.65
C PRO A 156 5.08 3.43 1.23
N VAL A 157 4.63 2.17 1.18
CA VAL A 157 5.43 1.00 0.74
C VAL A 157 5.79 1.12 -0.75
N GLY A 158 4.84 1.43 -1.62
CA GLY A 158 5.08 1.64 -3.06
C GLY A 158 6.02 2.82 -3.31
N LYS A 159 5.78 3.97 -2.65
CA LYS A 159 6.68 5.12 -2.69
C LYS A 159 8.11 4.77 -2.28
N ALA A 160 8.28 4.02 -1.20
CA ALA A 160 9.58 3.60 -0.72
C ALA A 160 10.30 2.69 -1.73
N LEU A 161 9.59 1.71 -2.29
CA LEU A 161 10.12 0.81 -3.32
C LEU A 161 10.59 1.60 -4.54
N PHE A 162 9.70 2.37 -5.18
CA PHE A 162 10.02 3.07 -6.41
C PHE A 162 11.04 4.18 -6.23
N SER A 163 11.04 4.86 -5.07
CA SER A 163 12.09 5.82 -4.73
C SER A 163 13.44 5.15 -4.56
N ARG A 164 13.48 3.93 -4.00
CA ARG A 164 14.73 3.18 -3.84
C ARG A 164 15.23 2.64 -5.17
N LEU A 165 14.35 2.11 -6.04
CA LEU A 165 14.70 1.63 -7.38
C LEU A 165 15.36 2.71 -8.24
N LYS A 166 14.90 3.97 -8.15
CA LYS A 166 15.53 5.13 -8.82
C LYS A 166 16.98 5.38 -8.41
N ARG A 167 17.40 4.89 -7.25
CA ARG A 167 18.75 5.09 -6.68
C ARG A 167 19.64 3.85 -6.77
N VAL A 168 19.12 2.74 -7.29
CA VAL A 168 19.89 1.51 -7.46
C VAL A 168 21.00 1.75 -8.49
N LYS A 169 22.22 1.37 -8.15
CA LYS A 169 23.34 1.34 -9.09
C LYS A 169 23.26 0.06 -9.92
N TRP A 170 22.59 0.16 -11.07
CA TRP A 170 22.36 -0.98 -11.95
C TRP A 170 23.66 -1.53 -12.55
N THR A 171 23.74 -2.84 -12.68
CA THR A 171 24.85 -3.56 -13.31
C THR A 171 24.36 -4.37 -14.51
N ARG A 172 25.28 -4.90 -15.32
CA ARG A 172 24.92 -5.88 -16.37
C ARG A 172 24.17 -7.07 -15.75
N GLY A 173 23.12 -7.54 -16.42
CA GLY A 173 22.29 -8.65 -15.94
C GLY A 173 21.39 -8.31 -14.75
N SER A 174 21.06 -7.03 -14.55
CA SER A 174 20.08 -6.56 -13.57
C SER A 174 19.06 -5.64 -14.22
N GLY A 175 17.91 -5.44 -13.56
CA GLY A 175 16.79 -4.69 -14.08
C GLY A 175 15.56 -5.56 -14.34
N GLY A 176 14.62 -5.00 -15.09
CA GLY A 176 13.37 -5.64 -15.47
C GLY A 176 12.32 -4.61 -15.87
N ILE A 177 11.14 -5.08 -16.25
CA ILE A 177 10.01 -4.24 -16.62
C ILE A 177 8.82 -4.50 -15.68
N ILE A 178 8.00 -3.46 -15.54
CA ILE A 178 6.64 -3.56 -15.00
C ILE A 178 5.71 -3.26 -16.16
N VAL A 179 4.76 -4.17 -16.37
CA VAL A 179 3.67 -4.01 -17.33
C VAL A 179 2.38 -3.71 -16.59
N GLY A 180 1.47 -3.02 -17.25
CA GLY A 180 0.13 -2.78 -16.75
C GLY A 180 -0.88 -2.72 -17.88
N ASN A 181 -2.14 -2.61 -17.50
CA ASN A 181 -3.22 -2.34 -18.44
C ASN A 181 -4.33 -1.55 -17.74
N ASP A 182 -5.20 -0.94 -18.54
CA ASP A 182 -6.38 -0.24 -18.06
C ASP A 182 -7.60 -0.48 -18.97
N GLU A 183 -8.78 -0.17 -18.44
CA GLU A 183 -10.09 -0.31 -19.10
C GLU A 183 -10.15 0.40 -20.47
N TYR A 184 -9.52 1.56 -20.63
CA TYR A 184 -9.59 2.34 -21.87
C TYR A 184 -8.71 1.76 -22.98
N ASN A 185 -7.61 1.13 -22.59
CA ASN A 185 -6.71 0.46 -23.50
C ASN A 185 -7.30 -0.88 -23.97
N CYS A 186 -7.98 -1.63 -23.08
CA CYS A 186 -8.63 -2.90 -23.43
C CYS A 186 -9.84 -2.75 -24.37
N ASP A 187 -10.65 -1.69 -24.19
CA ASP A 187 -11.92 -1.50 -24.92
C ASP A 187 -11.79 -0.77 -26.26
N SER A 188 -10.57 -0.57 -26.77
CA SER A 188 -10.38 -0.02 -28.11
C SER A 188 -11.00 -0.95 -29.15
N ARG A 189 -12.07 -0.48 -29.83
CA ARG A 189 -12.80 -1.20 -30.90
C ARG A 189 -12.03 -1.29 -32.22
N ASP A 190 -10.84 -0.70 -32.28
CA ASP A 190 -9.98 -0.74 -33.45
C ASP A 190 -9.19 -2.06 -33.51
N SER A 191 -8.91 -2.52 -34.73
CA SER A 191 -8.08 -3.71 -34.94
C SER A 191 -6.66 -3.46 -34.40
N GLY A 192 -6.35 -4.02 -33.22
CA GLY A 192 -5.11 -3.77 -32.47
C GLY A 192 -5.31 -3.29 -31.02
N GLY A 193 -6.56 -3.07 -30.58
CA GLY A 193 -6.88 -2.64 -29.22
C GLY A 193 -6.82 -3.76 -28.18
N GLY A 194 -6.23 -3.57 -27.00
CA GLY A 194 -5.05 -2.78 -26.67
C GLY A 194 -4.22 -3.58 -25.68
N GLY A 195 -2.99 -3.86 -26.08
CA GLY A 195 -2.09 -4.73 -25.33
C GLY A 195 -1.57 -4.06 -24.06
N ASN A 196 -1.06 -4.88 -23.13
CA ASN A 196 -0.37 -4.39 -21.95
C ASN A 196 0.72 -3.38 -22.34
N TYR A 197 0.85 -2.30 -21.57
CA TYR A 197 1.89 -1.30 -21.77
C TYR A 197 2.97 -1.41 -20.70
N ILE A 198 4.19 -0.97 -21.03
CA ILE A 198 5.28 -0.86 -20.04
C ILE A 198 4.99 0.36 -19.16
N SER A 199 4.74 0.14 -17.88
CA SER A 199 4.54 1.21 -16.90
C SER A 199 5.83 1.57 -16.15
N GLY A 200 6.84 0.70 -16.20
CA GLY A 200 8.16 0.98 -15.64
C GLY A 200 9.25 0.12 -16.28
N SER A 201 10.42 0.71 -16.49
CA SER A 201 11.62 0.02 -16.97
C SER A 201 12.81 0.38 -16.08
N TYR A 202 13.57 -0.64 -15.67
CA TYR A 202 14.66 -0.50 -14.72
C TYR A 202 15.90 -1.25 -15.20
N GLY A 203 17.08 -0.63 -15.06
CA GLY A 203 18.37 -1.23 -15.38
C GLY A 203 18.56 -1.65 -16.85
N PRO A 204 19.71 -2.26 -17.18
CA PRO A 204 20.00 -2.71 -18.54
C PRO A 204 19.01 -3.74 -19.11
N ILE A 205 18.48 -4.66 -18.29
CA ILE A 205 17.48 -5.63 -18.75
C ILE A 205 16.22 -4.90 -19.22
N GLY A 206 15.67 -4.02 -18.38
CA GLY A 206 14.45 -3.28 -18.72
C GLY A 206 14.63 -2.37 -19.93
N GLN A 207 15.82 -1.77 -20.12
CA GLN A 207 16.11 -0.94 -21.30
C GLN A 207 16.14 -1.77 -22.59
N SER A 208 16.72 -2.97 -22.54
CA SER A 208 16.76 -3.87 -23.68
C SER A 208 15.35 -4.33 -24.06
N GLU A 209 14.55 -4.77 -23.08
CA GLU A 209 13.20 -5.27 -23.32
C GLU A 209 12.26 -4.17 -23.82
N ALA A 210 12.35 -2.95 -23.27
CA ALA A 210 11.57 -1.82 -23.76
C ALA A 210 11.93 -1.42 -25.21
N GLY A 211 13.21 -1.56 -25.60
CA GLY A 211 13.66 -1.31 -26.96
C GLY A 211 13.14 -2.32 -27.99
N TYR A 212 12.92 -3.57 -27.60
CA TYR A 212 12.36 -4.59 -28.50
C TYR A 212 10.86 -4.42 -28.75
N LEU A 213 10.11 -3.85 -27.80
CA LEU A 213 8.67 -3.62 -27.93
C LEU A 213 8.31 -2.35 -28.72
N SER A 214 9.30 -1.55 -29.09
CA SER A 214 9.13 -0.29 -29.84
C SER A 214 9.63 -0.37 -31.28
N ALA A 215 10.09 -1.55 -31.73
CA ALA A 215 10.57 -1.84 -33.08
C ALA A 215 9.60 -2.77 -33.81
#